data_AF-A0A523DQE3-F1
#
_entry.id   AF-A0A523DQE3-F1
#
_cell.length_a   1.000
_cell.length_b   1.000
_cell.length_c   1.000
_cell.angle_alpha   90.00
_cell.angle_beta   90.00
_cell.angle_gamma   90.00
#
_symmetry.space_group_name_H-M   'P 1'
#
loop_
_entity.id
_entity.type
_entity.pdbx_description
1 polymer ?
#
loop_
_entity_poly.entity_id
_entity_poly.type
_entity_poly.pdbx_seq_one_letter_code
_entity_poly.pdbx_strand_id
1 'polypeptide(L)' 'MGLLALTGFALVVGYVGGGATRAESAVEAAVSPVKALEVRDVYFPGTENLAPDEMRVTACGTGMPNARPKQQNMYSEGC' A
#
# COMPACT_ATOMS: atom_id res chain seq x y z
N MET A 1 -33.59 -39.02 2.36
CA MET A 1 -34.09 -37.81 1.65
C MET A 1 -33.36 -36.53 2.04
N GLY A 2 -32.96 -36.32 3.30
CA GLY A 2 -32.26 -35.08 3.73
C GLY A 2 -30.80 -34.94 3.26
N LEU A 3 -30.03 -36.04 3.18
CA LEU A 3 -28.60 -35.98 2.83
C LEU A 3 -28.36 -35.57 1.36
N LEU A 4 -29.21 -36.03 0.43
CA LEU A 4 -29.13 -35.67 -1.00
C LEU A 4 -29.56 -34.23 -1.27
N ALA A 5 -30.45 -33.67 -0.44
CA ALA A 5 -30.87 -32.28 -0.55
C ALA A 5 -29.76 -31.31 -0.09
N LEU A 6 -29.02 -31.68 0.96
CA LEU A 6 -27.90 -30.88 1.46
C LEU A 6 -26.71 -30.86 0.50
N THR A 7 -26.38 -31.98 -0.13
CA THR A 7 -25.29 -32.02 -1.13
C THR A 7 -25.66 -31.26 -2.39
N GLY A 8 -26.91 -31.36 -2.85
CA GLY A 8 -27.43 -30.57 -3.98
C GLY A 8 -27.40 -29.07 -3.70
N PHE A 9 -27.83 -28.65 -2.50
CA PHE A 9 -27.80 -27.24 -2.10
C PHE A 9 -26.37 -26.69 -2.02
N ALA A 10 -25.42 -27.45 -1.44
CA ALA A 10 -24.02 -27.04 -1.36
C ALA A 10 -23.37 -26.88 -2.75
N LEU A 11 -23.69 -27.75 -3.71
CA LEU A 11 -23.21 -27.64 -5.09
C LEU A 11 -23.83 -26.44 -5.82
N VAL A 12 -25.13 -26.18 -5.62
CA VAL A 12 -25.80 -25.00 -6.20
C VAL A 12 -25.24 -23.71 -5.60
N VAL A 13 -25.01 -23.67 -4.29
CA VAL A 13 -24.38 -22.52 -3.62
C VAL A 13 -22.94 -22.32 -4.09
N GLY A 14 -22.16 -23.40 -4.29
CA GLY A 14 -20.81 -23.31 -4.86
C GLY A 14 -20.79 -22.90 -6.34
N TYR A 15 -21.80 -23.30 -7.13
CA TYR A 15 -21.91 -22.95 -8.54
C TYR A 15 -22.41 -21.52 -8.77
N VAL A 16 -23.37 -21.05 -7.95
CA VAL A 16 -23.92 -19.68 -8.02
C VAL A 16 -23.05 -18.68 -7.25
N GLY A 17 -22.43 -19.12 -6.15
CA GLY A 17 -21.49 -18.35 -5.33
C GLY A 17 -20.03 -18.49 -5.76
N GLY A 18 -19.77 -19.21 -6.85
CA GLY A 18 -18.44 -19.43 -7.44
C GLY A 18 -17.88 -18.17 -8.09
N GLY A 19 -17.60 -17.16 -7.28
CA GLY A 19 -16.95 -15.92 -7.68
C GLY A 19 -15.56 -15.84 -7.04
N ALA A 20 -14.58 -16.41 -7.72
CA ALA A 20 -13.15 -16.11 -7.63
C ALA A 20 -12.54 -16.05 -6.22
N THR A 21 -11.80 -17.11 -5.84
CA THR A 21 -10.53 -16.85 -5.17
C THR A 21 -9.74 -15.94 -6.13
N ARG A 22 -9.70 -14.64 -5.83
CA ARG A 22 -8.88 -13.68 -6.58
C ARG A 22 -7.47 -14.21 -6.52
N ALA A 23 -7.00 -14.75 -7.63
CA ALA A 23 -5.58 -14.94 -7.81
C ALA A 23 -4.98 -13.54 -7.67
N GLU A 24 -4.29 -13.28 -6.57
CA GLU A 24 -3.21 -12.30 -6.57
C GLU A 24 -2.20 -12.85 -7.56
N SER A 25 -2.43 -12.55 -8.85
CA SER A 25 -1.38 -12.57 -9.84
C SER A 25 -0.39 -11.52 -9.36
N ALA A 26 0.59 -11.96 -8.58
CA ALA A 26 1.82 -11.24 -8.36
C ALA A 26 2.40 -11.04 -9.76
N VAL A 27 2.06 -9.90 -10.36
CA VAL A 27 2.87 -9.32 -11.41
C VAL A 27 4.18 -9.08 -10.68
N GLU A 28 5.15 -9.97 -10.87
CA GLU A 28 6.54 -9.72 -10.54
C GLU A 28 6.89 -8.44 -11.30
N ALA A 29 6.71 -7.30 -10.65
CA ALA A 29 6.88 -6.00 -11.25
C ALA A 29 8.31 -5.97 -11.75
N ALA A 30 8.50 -5.98 -13.07
CA ALA A 30 9.80 -6.03 -13.68
C ALA A 30 10.59 -4.82 -13.19
N VAL A 31 11.52 -5.04 -12.26
CA VAL A 31 12.28 -3.98 -11.63
C VAL A 31 13.12 -3.30 -12.71
N SER A 32 12.75 -2.07 -13.04
CA SER A 32 13.51 -1.30 -14.01
C SER A 32 14.84 -0.88 -13.38
N PRO A 33 16.00 -1.08 -14.05
CA PRO A 33 17.29 -0.68 -13.51
C PRO A 33 17.47 0.84 -13.39
N VAL A 34 16.58 1.64 -13.99
CA VAL A 34 16.70 3.12 -14.06
C VAL A 34 15.53 3.83 -13.39
N LYS A 35 14.38 3.16 -13.19
CA LYS A 35 13.22 3.79 -12.53
C LYS A 35 13.22 3.50 -11.04
N ALA A 36 12.68 4.45 -10.28
CA ALA A 36 12.34 4.25 -8.89
C ALA A 36 11.36 3.09 -8.74
N LEU A 37 11.48 2.35 -7.64
CA LEU A 37 10.49 1.33 -7.29
C LEU A 37 9.14 2.00 -7.01
N GLU A 38 8.07 1.40 -7.52
CA GLU A 38 6.72 1.98 -7.42
C GLU A 38 6.16 1.95 -5.99
N VAL A 39 6.50 0.92 -5.21
CA VAL A 39 6.04 0.76 -3.83
C VAL A 39 7.22 0.54 -2.91
N ARG A 40 7.34 1.39 -1.88
CA ARG A 40 8.36 1.30 -0.82
C ARG A 40 7.66 1.45 0.52
N ASP A 41 8.18 0.75 1.54
CA ASP A 41 7.65 0.84 2.90
C ASP A 41 7.93 2.19 3.59
N VAL A 42 8.95 2.91 3.11
CA VAL A 42 9.45 4.17 3.70
C VAL A 42 9.83 5.14 2.59
N TYR A 43 9.45 6.40 2.75
CA TYR A 43 9.83 7.48 1.83
C TYR A 43 11.31 7.86 1.97
N PHE A 44 12.06 7.78 0.87
CA PHE A 44 13.42 8.29 0.77
C PHE A 44 13.42 9.59 -0.06
N PRO A 45 13.73 10.76 0.52
CA PRO A 45 13.57 12.04 -0.15
C PRO A 45 14.26 12.14 -1.51
N GLY A 46 13.53 12.60 -2.54
CA GLY A 46 14.06 12.82 -3.89
C GLY A 46 14.32 11.55 -4.71
N THR A 47 13.98 10.37 -4.20
CA THR A 47 14.21 9.09 -4.91
C THR A 47 12.98 8.56 -5.65
N GLU A 48 11.81 9.17 -5.43
CA GLU A 48 10.54 8.75 -5.99
C GLU A 48 10.04 9.77 -7.02
N ASN A 49 9.43 9.28 -8.10
CA ASN A 49 8.80 10.14 -9.10
C ASN A 49 7.46 10.66 -8.56
N LEU A 50 7.21 11.96 -8.68
CA LEU A 50 5.95 12.60 -8.31
C LEU A 50 5.10 12.83 -9.56
N ALA A 51 3.84 12.38 -9.55
CA ALA A 51 2.95 12.65 -10.67
C ALA A 51 2.59 14.16 -10.75
N PRO A 52 2.24 14.68 -11.93
CA PRO A 52 1.94 16.11 -12.11
C PRO A 52 0.80 16.66 -11.22
N ASP A 53 -0.10 15.79 -10.79
CA ASP A 53 -1.28 16.08 -9.98
C ASP A 53 -1.21 15.45 -8.56
N GLU A 54 -0.03 14.99 -8.14
CA GLU A 54 0.19 14.38 -6.84
C GLU A 54 0.89 15.36 -5.86
N MET A 55 0.33 15.49 -4.65
CA MET A 55 0.97 16.22 -3.55
C MET A 55 1.33 15.28 -2.41
N ARG A 56 2.57 15.39 -1.90
CA ARG A 56 3.03 14.66 -0.72
C ARG A 56 3.35 15.62 0.41
N VAL A 57 2.86 15.29 1.60
CA VAL A 57 3.05 16.09 2.81
C VAL A 57 4.05 15.37 3.71
N THR A 58 5.21 15.97 3.93
CA THR A 58 6.19 15.48 4.89
C THR A 58 6.21 16.43 6.08
N ALA A 59 5.93 15.91 7.27
CA ALA A 59 6.11 16.68 8.49
C ALA A 59 7.62 16.79 8.78
N CYS A 60 8.23 17.88 8.28
CA CYS A 60 9.53 18.34 8.75
C CYS A 60 9.51 18.59 10.26
N GLY A 61 8.29 18.72 10.82
CA GLY A 61 8.15 18.68 12.23
C GLY A 61 6.90 18.64 13.06
N THR A 62 7.10 18.20 14.30
CA THR A 62 6.03 17.86 15.24
C THR A 62 6.28 18.33 16.69
N GLY A 63 7.20 19.26 16.90
CA GLY A 63 7.69 19.66 18.22
C GLY A 63 6.82 20.70 18.94
N MET A 64 7.22 21.01 20.18
CA MET A 64 6.67 22.09 21.01
C MET A 64 7.67 23.27 21.08
N PRO A 65 7.28 24.46 21.57
CA PRO A 65 8.14 25.67 21.56
C PRO A 65 9.52 25.51 22.21
N ASN A 66 9.64 24.59 23.18
CA ASN A 66 10.95 24.22 23.73
C ASN A 66 11.69 23.28 22.79
N ALA A 67 12.94 23.62 22.48
CA ALA A 67 13.81 22.81 21.64
C ALA A 67 13.90 21.37 22.16
N ARG A 68 13.46 20.44 21.31
CA ARG A 68 13.58 19.00 21.54
C ARG A 68 14.19 18.41 20.27
N PRO A 69 15.51 18.25 20.19
CA PRO A 69 16.21 17.82 18.97
C PRO A 69 15.64 16.55 18.32
N LYS A 70 15.06 15.66 19.13
CA LYS A 70 14.40 14.41 18.68
C LYS A 70 12.97 14.57 18.18
N GLN A 71 12.42 15.76 18.26
CA GLN A 71 11.04 16.10 17.86
C GLN A 71 11.06 17.17 16.78
N GLN A 72 12.06 18.06 16.83
CA GLN A 72 12.38 19.14 15.90
C GLN A 72 13.79 19.64 16.08
N ASN A 73 14.38 20.18 15.01
CA ASN A 73 15.56 21.01 15.10
C ASN A 73 15.30 22.42 14.55
N MET A 74 15.90 23.40 15.22
CA MET A 74 15.91 24.86 14.99
C MET A 74 16.46 25.29 13.62
N TYR A 75 16.86 24.34 12.77
CA TYR A 75 17.55 24.55 11.50
C TYR A 75 16.94 23.62 10.45
N SER A 76 15.96 24.15 9.72
CA SER A 76 15.33 23.59 8.54
C SER A 76 16.24 23.78 7.31
N GLU A 77 17.36 23.08 7.24
CA GLU A 77 18.22 23.10 6.04
C GLU A 77 18.14 21.79 5.24
N GLY A 78 17.04 21.04 5.36
CA GLY A 78 16.92 19.76 4.66
C GLY A 78 15.53 19.10 4.66
N CYS A 79 14.57 19.63 5.41
CA CYS A 79 13.48 20.33 4.71
C CYS A 79 13.92 21.79 4.60
#